data_AF-X6LFN5-F1
#
_entry.id   AF-X6LFN5-F1
#
_cell.length_a   1.000
_cell.length_b   1.000
_cell.length_c   1.000
_cell.angle_alpha   90.00
_cell.angle_beta   90.00
_cell.angle_gamma   90.00
#
_symmetry.space_group_name_H-M   'P 1'
#
loop_
_entity.id
_entity.type
_entity.pdbx_description
1 polymer ?
#
loop_
_entity_poly.entity_id
_entity_poly.type
_entity_poly.pdbx_seq_one_letter_code
_entity_poly.pdbx_strand_id
1 'polypeptide(L)'
;NVNNKSLFDINEQDIVCADKEQINVIIKHWSVPVLQYGQIDACDDHIMDLQSIENEILDRFINGRRIIQINTRLFQYSDEYNIPNCLDIMKNNNPKLIEDHLDEQLWDAFVASIKSPLERTRALQLLSETI
;
A
#
# COMPACT_ATOMS: atom_id res chain seq x y z
N ASN A 1 -11.33 -16.64 -4.84
CA ASN A 1 -11.33 -15.48 -3.91
C ASN A 1 -10.02 -15.45 -3.15
N VAL A 2 -9.03 -14.74 -3.68
CA VAL A 2 -7.78 -14.49 -2.95
C VAL A 2 -8.09 -13.41 -1.92
N ASN A 3 -8.15 -13.80 -0.65
CA ASN A 3 -8.46 -12.91 0.45
C ASN A 3 -7.17 -12.18 0.85
N ASN A 4 -6.81 -11.15 0.08
CA ASN A 4 -5.62 -10.34 0.32
C ASN A 4 -5.72 -9.63 1.67
N LYS A 5 -4.57 -9.48 2.35
CA LYS A 5 -4.49 -8.84 3.66
C LYS A 5 -3.85 -7.47 3.53
N SER A 6 -4.38 -6.45 4.22
CA SER A 6 -3.84 -5.09 4.20
C SER A 6 -2.45 -5.03 4.82
N LEU A 7 -1.56 -4.18 4.27
CA LEU A 7 -0.26 -3.84 4.86
C LEU A 7 -0.38 -3.35 6.32
N PHE A 8 -1.47 -2.65 6.65
CA PHE A 8 -1.68 -2.09 7.98
C PHE A 8 -2.20 -3.12 9.01
N ASP A 9 -2.62 -4.29 8.55
CA ASP A 9 -3.21 -5.34 9.40
C ASP A 9 -2.29 -6.58 9.52
N ILE A 10 -1.01 -6.46 9.13
CA ILE A 10 -0.03 -7.55 9.15
C ILE A 10 0.19 -8.07 10.57
N ASN A 11 0.33 -9.39 10.70
CA ASN A 11 0.82 -10.06 11.89
C ASN A 11 2.07 -10.90 11.58
N GLU A 12 2.69 -11.47 12.61
CA GLU A 12 3.90 -12.29 12.48
C GLU A 12 3.70 -13.51 11.55
N GLN A 13 2.47 -14.03 11.44
CA GLN A 13 2.14 -15.18 10.58
C GLN A 13 2.08 -14.81 9.10
N ASP A 14 2.03 -13.52 8.74
CA ASP A 14 2.09 -13.08 7.33
C ASP A 14 3.52 -12.83 6.86
N ILE A 15 4.49 -12.68 7.78
CA ILE A 15 5.87 -12.34 7.47
C ILE A 15 6.69 -13.61 7.25
N VAL A 16 7.29 -13.76 6.07
CA VAL A 16 8.21 -14.86 5.78
C VAL A 16 9.52 -14.63 6.55
N CYS A 17 9.68 -15.36 7.65
CA CYS A 17 10.89 -15.37 8.47
C CYS A 17 11.55 -16.73 8.35
N ALA A 18 12.66 -16.81 7.61
CA ALA A 18 13.50 -18.00 7.54
C ALA A 18 14.90 -17.64 8.01
N ASP A 19 15.36 -18.30 9.07
CA ASP A 19 16.72 -18.12 9.56
C ASP A 19 17.71 -19.07 8.86
N LYS A 20 18.96 -18.64 8.73
CA LYS A 20 20.05 -19.41 8.15
C LYS A 20 20.23 -20.76 8.85
N GLU A 21 20.07 -20.85 10.17
CA GLU A 21 20.20 -22.12 10.87
C GLU A 21 19.07 -23.09 10.47
N GLN A 22 17.84 -22.59 10.36
CA GLN A 22 16.69 -23.39 9.94
C GLN A 22 16.85 -23.92 8.52
N ILE A 23 17.30 -23.08 7.59
CA ILE A 23 17.58 -23.50 6.20
C ILE A 23 18.72 -24.53 6.15
N ASN A 24 19.78 -24.34 6.92
CA ASN A 24 20.88 -25.30 6.99
C ASN A 24 20.44 -26.67 7.52
N VAL A 25 19.49 -26.73 8.46
CA VAL A 25 18.93 -27.99 8.94
C VAL A 25 18.17 -28.72 7.83
N ILE A 26 17.36 -28.00 7.05
CA ILE A 26 16.61 -28.57 5.91
C ILE A 26 17.57 -29.11 4.85
N ILE A 27 18.58 -28.32 4.48
CA ILE A 27 19.59 -28.74 3.50
C ILE A 27 20.31 -30.00 3.96
N LYS A 28 20.72 -30.06 5.24
CA LYS A 28 21.37 -31.24 5.82
C LYS A 28 20.48 -32.47 5.86
N HIS A 29 19.18 -32.26 6.08
CA HIS A 29 18.20 -33.35 6.14
C HIS A 29 18.07 -34.06 4.78
N TRP A 30 18.11 -33.28 3.69
CA TRP A 30 17.97 -33.79 2.32
C TRP A 30 19.30 -34.02 1.59
N SER A 31 20.43 -33.75 2.24
CA SER A 31 21.75 -34.15 1.77
C SER A 31 22.10 -35.53 2.32
N VAL A 32 21.48 -36.59 1.78
CA VAL A 32 21.80 -37.97 2.18
C VAL A 32 22.93 -38.49 1.30
N PRO A 33 24.04 -39.02 1.87
CA PRO A 33 25.05 -39.70 1.08
C PRO A 33 24.50 -41.04 0.57
N VAL A 34 24.50 -41.23 -0.74
CA VAL A 34 24.15 -42.52 -1.36
C VAL A 34 25.40 -43.40 -1.33
N LEU A 35 25.54 -44.21 -0.27
CA LEU A 35 26.62 -45.20 -0.19
C LEU A 35 26.19 -46.48 -0.91
N GLN A 36 26.82 -46.80 -2.05
CA GLN A 36 26.69 -48.12 -2.66
C GLN A 36 27.53 -49.15 -1.87
N TYR A 37 26.99 -50.37 -1.72
CA TYR A 37 27.67 -51.45 -1.00
C TYR A 37 29.03 -51.77 -1.64
N GLY A 38 30.11 -51.62 -0.87
CA GLY A 38 31.49 -51.82 -1.35
C GLY A 38 32.24 -50.55 -1.75
N GLN A 39 31.59 -49.38 -1.70
CA GLN A 39 32.19 -48.07 -1.97
C GLN A 39 32.28 -47.24 -0.69
N ILE A 40 33.21 -47.59 0.21
CA ILE A 40 33.44 -46.84 1.46
C ILE A 40 34.22 -45.53 1.16
N ASP A 41 35.02 -45.51 0.08
CA ASP A 41 35.91 -44.40 -0.27
C ASP A 41 35.48 -43.61 -1.53
N ALA A 42 34.34 -43.91 -2.15
CA ALA A 42 33.93 -43.31 -3.44
C ALA A 42 32.78 -42.29 -3.34
N CYS A 43 32.49 -41.77 -2.14
CA CYS A 43 31.28 -40.97 -1.92
C CYS A 43 31.59 -39.46 -1.87
N ASP A 44 32.05 -38.88 -2.97
CA ASP A 44 32.07 -37.42 -3.15
C ASP A 44 30.76 -36.88 -3.77
N ASP A 45 29.91 -37.77 -4.30
CA ASP A 45 28.59 -37.38 -4.81
C ASP A 45 27.59 -37.34 -3.65
N HIS A 46 27.66 -36.26 -2.86
CA HIS A 46 26.55 -35.83 -2.02
C HIS A 46 25.38 -35.45 -2.92
N ILE A 47 24.53 -36.42 -3.27
CA ILE A 47 23.32 -36.17 -4.04
C ILE A 47 22.37 -35.36 -3.16
N MET A 48 22.37 -34.05 -3.37
CA MET A 48 21.44 -33.13 -2.73
C MET A 48 20.12 -33.17 -3.48
N ASP A 49 19.06 -33.59 -2.81
CA ASP A 49 17.71 -33.53 -3.38
C ASP A 49 17.16 -32.09 -3.31
N LEU A 50 17.51 -31.30 -4.32
CA LEU A 50 17.10 -29.90 -4.42
C LEU A 50 15.58 -29.74 -4.50
N GLN A 51 14.87 -30.70 -5.11
CA GLN A 51 13.42 -30.63 -5.25
C GLN A 51 12.74 -30.82 -3.89
N SER A 52 13.22 -31.77 -3.09
CA SER A 52 12.72 -31.97 -1.72
C SER A 52 13.05 -30.78 -0.80
N ILE A 53 14.24 -30.18 -0.95
CA ILE A 53 14.59 -28.94 -0.23
C ILE A 53 13.64 -27.79 -0.60
N GLU A 54 13.38 -27.58 -1.90
CA GLU A 54 12.48 -26.52 -2.38
C GLU A 54 11.06 -26.72 -1.85
N ASN A 55 10.54 -27.96 -1.94
CA ASN A 55 9.22 -28.31 -1.45
C ASN A 55 9.09 -28.09 0.06
N GLU A 56 10.09 -28.45 0.86
CA GLU A 56 10.06 -28.25 2.30
C GLU A 56 10.12 -26.76 2.69
N ILE A 57 10.90 -25.95 1.95
CA ILE A 57 10.94 -24.50 2.16
C ILE A 57 9.59 -23.88 1.81
N LEU A 58 9.01 -24.27 0.68
CA LEU A 58 7.69 -23.80 0.27
C LEU A 58 6.63 -24.15 1.31
N ASP A 59 6.62 -25.39 1.79
CA ASP A 59 5.63 -25.86 2.75
C ASP A 59 5.74 -25.17 4.11
N ARG A 60 6.96 -25.05 4.65
CA ARG A 60 7.17 -24.48 5.98
C ARG A 60 7.05 -22.96 6.02
N PHE A 61 7.50 -22.27 4.97
CA PHE A 61 7.66 -20.82 5.02
C PHE A 61 6.71 -20.05 4.11
N ILE A 62 6.11 -20.66 3.09
CA ILE A 62 5.37 -19.92 2.06
C ILE A 62 3.90 -20.36 1.98
N ASN A 63 3.64 -21.67 2.08
CA ASN A 63 2.28 -22.22 2.01
C ASN A 63 1.40 -21.68 3.15
N GLY A 64 0.14 -21.39 2.80
CA GLY A 64 -0.85 -20.89 3.76
C GLY A 64 -0.75 -19.38 4.08
N ARG A 65 0.29 -18.68 3.62
CA ARG A 65 0.41 -17.23 3.82
C ARG A 65 -0.45 -16.46 2.83
N ARG A 66 -0.95 -15.31 3.27
CA ARG A 66 -1.78 -14.42 2.44
C ARG A 66 -0.91 -13.41 1.73
N ILE A 67 -1.31 -13.07 0.51
CA ILE A 67 -0.69 -11.97 -0.23
C ILE A 67 -1.02 -10.66 0.48
N ILE A 68 0.02 -9.91 0.83
CA ILE A 68 -0.10 -8.59 1.44
C ILE A 68 -0.39 -7.57 0.33
N GLN A 69 -1.54 -6.92 0.42
CA GLN A 69 -1.93 -5.83 -0.44
C GLN A 69 -1.41 -4.52 0.16
N ILE A 70 -0.45 -3.93 -0.55
CA ILE A 70 0.01 -2.57 -0.27
C ILE A 70 -1.02 -1.63 -0.87
N ASN A 71 -1.94 -1.17 -0.03
CA ASN A 71 -2.84 -0.10 -0.41
C ASN A 71 -2.15 1.21 -0.02
N THR A 72 -1.47 1.84 -0.98
CA THR A 72 -1.02 3.21 -0.84
C THR A 72 -2.27 4.08 -0.82
N ARG A 73 -2.94 4.19 0.34
CA ARG A 73 -3.78 5.34 0.59
C ARG A 73 -2.85 6.51 0.39
N LEU A 74 -3.09 7.22 -0.70
CA LEU A 74 -2.23 8.24 -1.27
C LEU A 74 -1.53 8.96 -0.12
N PHE A 75 -0.20 8.94 -0.14
CA PHE A 75 0.50 10.07 0.45
C PHE A 75 -0.19 11.26 -0.19
N GLN A 76 -1.02 11.98 0.58
CA GLN A 76 -1.68 13.18 0.11
C GLN A 76 -0.53 14.14 -0.17
N TYR A 77 0.00 14.07 -1.39
CA TYR A 77 0.94 15.03 -1.88
C TYR A 77 0.19 16.36 -1.81
N SER A 78 0.83 17.37 -1.25
CA SER A 78 0.31 18.74 -1.12
C SER A 78 -0.28 19.30 -2.42
N ASP A 79 0.06 18.70 -3.55
CA ASP A 79 -0.38 19.06 -4.89
C ASP A 79 -1.86 18.71 -5.16
N GLU A 80 -2.49 17.85 -4.34
CA GLU A 80 -3.94 17.56 -4.39
C GLU A 80 -4.80 18.67 -3.77
N TYR A 81 -4.22 19.62 -3.03
CA TYR A 81 -4.93 20.78 -2.49
C TYR A 81 -4.75 22.03 -3.35
N ASN A 82 -4.51 21.86 -4.65
CA ASN A 82 -4.62 22.98 -5.58
C ASN A 82 -6.10 23.37 -5.76
N ILE A 83 -6.37 24.67 -5.91
CA ILE A 83 -7.75 25.20 -6.04
C ILE A 83 -8.57 24.43 -7.09
N PRO A 84 -8.04 24.11 -8.30
CA PRO A 84 -8.78 23.30 -9.28
C PRO A 84 -9.24 21.94 -8.75
N ASN A 85 -8.36 21.20 -8.07
CA ASN A 85 -8.67 19.86 -7.57
C ASN A 85 -9.68 19.91 -6.41
N CYS A 86 -9.57 20.91 -5.52
CA CYS A 86 -10.57 21.14 -4.48
C CYS A 86 -11.96 21.43 -5.09
N LEU A 87 -12.02 22.26 -6.14
CA LEU A 87 -13.26 22.56 -6.86
C LEU A 87 -13.84 21.31 -7.53
N ASP A 88 -13.01 20.46 -8.15
CA ASP A 88 -13.46 19.20 -8.76
C ASP A 88 -13.99 18.21 -7.71
N ILE A 89 -13.34 18.11 -6.55
CA ILE A 89 -13.81 17.30 -5.41
C ILE A 89 -15.16 17.82 -4.90
N MET A 90 -15.31 19.14 -4.72
CA MET A 90 -16.56 19.75 -4.28
C MET A 90 -17.68 19.49 -5.29
N LYS A 91 -17.40 19.64 -6.60
CA LYS A 91 -18.33 19.39 -7.69
C LYS A 91 -18.81 17.93 -7.73
N ASN A 92 -17.89 16.99 -7.58
CA ASN A 92 -18.20 15.56 -7.60
C ASN A 92 -19.04 15.12 -6.39
N ASN A 93 -18.79 15.72 -5.21
CA ASN A 93 -19.53 15.40 -4.00
C ASN A 93 -20.87 16.13 -3.86
N ASN A 94 -21.03 17.26 -4.56
CA ASN A 94 -22.24 18.09 -4.49
C ASN A 94 -22.78 18.39 -5.89
N PRO A 95 -23.32 17.39 -6.60
CA PRO A 95 -23.75 17.55 -8.00
C PRO A 95 -24.85 18.60 -8.19
N LYS A 96 -25.61 18.92 -7.13
CA LYS A 96 -26.68 19.93 -7.15
C LYS A 96 -26.16 21.38 -7.17
N LEU A 97 -24.93 21.63 -6.69
CA LEU A 97 -24.34 22.98 -6.67
C LEU A 97 -23.99 23.51 -8.07
N ILE A 98 -23.99 22.65 -9.09
CA ILE A 98 -23.69 23.02 -10.47
C ILE A 98 -24.90 23.71 -11.13
N GLU A 99 -26.10 23.48 -10.60
CA GLU A 99 -27.36 23.97 -11.16
C GLU A 99 -27.74 25.37 -10.63
N ASP A 100 -27.22 25.76 -9.46
CA ASP A 100 -27.52 27.04 -8.83
C ASP A 100 -26.55 28.13 -9.32
N HIS A 101 -27.09 29.14 -9.99
CA HIS A 101 -26.34 30.34 -10.34
C HIS A 101 -26.23 31.27 -9.13
N LEU A 102 -25.08 31.94 -9.00
CA LEU A 102 -24.91 33.00 -8.02
C LEU A 102 -25.93 34.11 -8.32
N ASP A 103 -26.75 34.47 -7.33
CA ASP A 103 -27.72 35.56 -7.46
C ASP A 103 -26.96 36.88 -7.70
N GLU A 104 -27.15 37.47 -8.89
CA GLU A 104 -26.50 38.71 -9.31
C GLU A 104 -26.79 39.87 -8.33
N GLN A 105 -27.99 39.93 -7.75
CA GLN A 105 -28.34 41.00 -6.79
C GLN A 105 -27.59 40.86 -5.47
N LEU A 106 -27.41 39.62 -5.00
CA LEU A 106 -26.61 39.35 -3.81
C LEU A 106 -25.12 39.62 -4.06
N TRP A 107 -24.63 39.28 -5.26
CA TRP A 107 -23.26 39.58 -5.65
C TRP A 107 -23.00 41.08 -5.73
N ASP A 108 -23.87 41.84 -6.37
CA ASP A 108 -23.76 43.29 -6.48
C ASP A 108 -23.83 43.96 -5.10
N ALA A 109 -24.72 43.50 -4.22
CA ALA A 109 -24.80 43.98 -2.84
C ALA A 109 -23.52 43.66 -2.04
N PHE A 110 -22.95 42.47 -2.24
CA PHE A 110 -21.69 42.08 -1.62
C PHE A 110 -20.52 42.94 -2.11
N VAL A 111 -20.39 43.15 -3.42
CA VAL A 111 -19.34 44.01 -4.01
C VAL A 111 -19.50 45.46 -3.52
N ALA A 112 -20.73 45.98 -3.47
CA ALA A 112 -21.02 47.32 -2.96
C ALA A 112 -20.74 47.46 -1.45
N SER A 113 -20.80 46.37 -0.68
CA SER A 113 -20.51 46.39 0.76
C SER A 113 -19.01 46.56 1.07
N ILE A 114 -18.13 46.22 0.12
CA ILE A 114 -16.68 46.30 0.26
C ILE A 114 -16.23 47.74 -0.03
N LYS A 115 -15.86 48.49 1.02
CA LYS A 115 -15.52 49.91 0.92
C LYS A 115 -14.02 50.16 0.86
N SER A 116 -13.20 49.16 1.18
CA SER A 116 -11.74 49.29 1.21
C SER A 116 -11.01 48.05 0.68
N PRO A 117 -9.77 48.20 0.18
CA PRO A 117 -8.92 47.08 -0.20
C PRO A 117 -8.66 46.09 0.95
N LEU A 118 -8.62 46.57 2.20
CA LEU A 118 -8.42 45.72 3.38
C LEU A 118 -9.63 44.81 3.63
N GLU A 119 -10.84 45.34 3.52
CA GLU A 119 -12.08 44.57 3.64
C GLU A 119 -12.18 43.52 2.53
N ARG A 120 -11.76 43.88 1.30
CA ARG A 120 -11.69 42.94 0.19
C ARG A 120 -10.78 41.75 0.51
N THR A 121 -9.58 42.02 1.01
CA THR A 121 -8.62 40.96 1.36
C THR A 121 -9.15 40.07 2.49
N ARG A 122 -9.76 40.65 3.52
CA ARG A 122 -10.38 39.88 4.61
C ARG A 122 -11.55 39.01 4.12
N ALA A 123 -12.40 39.55 3.25
CA ALA A 123 -13.51 38.80 2.68
C ALA A 123 -13.02 37.60 1.85
N LEU A 124 -11.96 37.79 1.06
CA LEU A 124 -11.34 36.70 0.30
C LEU A 124 -10.68 35.66 1.20
N GLN A 125 -10.07 36.07 2.32
CA GLN A 125 -9.50 35.14 3.30
C GLN A 125 -10.58 34.28 3.96
N LEU A 126 -11.67 34.88 4.42
CA LEU A 126 -12.81 34.15 4.99
C LEU A 126 -13.45 33.18 3.99
N LEU A 127 -13.51 33.58 2.71
CA LEU A 127 -13.96 32.69 1.63
C LEU A 127 -13.00 31.49 1.47
N SER A 128 -11.68 31.72 1.52
CA SER A 128 -10.70 30.63 1.41
C SER A 128 -10.70 29.68 2.60
N GLU A 129 -11.09 30.15 3.79
CA GLU A 129 -11.18 29.33 5.01
C GLU A 129 -12.46 28.48 5.08
N THR A 130 -13.47 28.84 4.29
CA THR A 130 -14.78 28.15 4.26
C THR A 130 -14.91 27.12 3.14
N ILE A 131 -13.94 27.09 2.22
CA ILE A 131 -13.77 26.08 1.16
C ILE A 131 -12.96 24.90 1.71
#